data_AF-A0A1Q7SBV9-F1
#
_entry.id   AF-A0A1Q7SBV9-F1
#
_cell.length_a   1.000
_cell.length_b   1.000
_cell.length_c   1.000
_cell.angle_alpha   90.00
_cell.angle_beta   90.00
_cell.angle_gamma   90.00
#
_symmetry.space_group_name_H-M   'P 1'
#
loop_
_entity.id
_entity.type
_entity.pdbx_description
1 polymer ?
#
loop_
_entity_poly.entity_id
_entity_poly.type
_entity_poly.pdbx_seq_one_letter_code
_entity_poly.pdbx_strand_id
1 'polypeptide(L)'
;MTHRWFLAALLASAAACTESTTTPTSSPIDLTLLDGQHVFRFDTYGDEAFWTDTLQMHHVVQGVSPKTALAVGLKVDVAALPAALVSQLKAGQVNLDTPATTVALLKLNAVVGVQATVNAHDSITRFGVTCALCHSTVDNSLAPGIGHRLDGWPNRDLNPGLILSLSPALQAPATQAVLTSWGPGKYDAHWNHDNVNGPVVIPPAYGLAGVNLETYTGEGGIPYWNAYVAVTQMHGHGNFVDPRTGDAVHYAPDLVTAKLPELQQYELSLTTPPAPADSFDAAAAGRGQAVFFGAGKCSTCHVPPQYTDAGFGLHNPSEVCADSGLAARGTTGKYRTTPLHGLWQHAPFYHNGSLATLADVVTHYNTCKALGLTAGQQADLVQFLRSL
;
A
#
# COMPACT_ATOMS: atom_id res chain seq x y z
N MET A 1 42.06 -20.48 -34.65
CA MET A 1 43.17 -19.52 -34.54
C MET A 1 42.93 -18.41 -35.55
N THR A 2 42.84 -17.16 -35.06
CA THR A 2 43.08 -15.87 -35.75
C THR A 2 42.25 -15.55 -37.01
N HIS A 3 41.20 -14.71 -36.92
CA HIS A 3 41.23 -13.22 -37.03
C HIS A 3 41.69 -12.73 -38.42
N ARG A 4 40.95 -11.95 -39.22
CA ARG A 4 40.31 -10.65 -38.93
C ARG A 4 39.38 -10.24 -40.10
N TRP A 5 38.27 -9.58 -39.78
CA TRP A 5 37.49 -8.74 -40.69
C TRP A 5 37.78 -7.26 -40.41
N PHE A 6 37.37 -6.42 -41.36
CA PHE A 6 37.12 -4.96 -41.34
C PHE A 6 38.09 -4.04 -42.08
N LEU A 7 37.60 -3.51 -43.19
CA LEU A 7 37.69 -2.08 -43.51
C LEU A 7 36.54 -1.72 -44.47
N ALA A 8 35.53 -1.03 -43.94
CA ALA A 8 34.62 -0.22 -44.73
C ALA A 8 34.51 1.13 -44.03
N ALA A 9 35.03 2.16 -44.69
CA ALA A 9 34.86 3.55 -44.33
C ALA A 9 34.05 4.21 -45.44
N LEU A 10 32.96 4.87 -45.07
CA LEU A 10 32.39 5.98 -45.83
C LEU A 10 31.58 6.86 -44.88
N LEU A 11 32.17 8.02 -44.60
CA LEU A 11 31.53 9.19 -44.02
C LEU A 11 30.75 9.91 -45.12
N ALA A 12 29.49 10.26 -44.84
CA ALA A 12 28.85 11.43 -45.43
C ALA A 12 27.88 12.01 -44.40
N SER A 13 28.02 13.30 -44.17
CA SER A 13 27.47 14.09 -43.08
C SER A 13 26.21 14.86 -43.49
N ALA A 14 25.49 15.25 -42.43
CA ALA A 14 24.54 16.38 -42.31
C ALA A 14 23.09 16.19 -42.79
N ALA A 15 22.19 16.07 -41.81
CA ALA A 15 21.08 17.02 -41.63
C ALA A 15 20.54 16.91 -40.20
N ALA A 16 20.42 18.04 -39.52
CA ALA A 16 19.77 18.14 -38.23
C ALA A 16 18.25 17.99 -38.40
N CYS A 17 17.65 17.05 -37.68
CA CYS A 17 16.23 17.04 -37.37
C CYS A 17 16.07 16.85 -35.87
N THR A 18 15.47 17.85 -35.24
CA THR A 18 14.91 17.78 -33.89
C THR A 18 13.79 16.77 -33.87
N GLU A 19 13.93 15.69 -33.11
CA GLU A 19 12.80 14.86 -32.71
C GLU A 19 12.79 14.72 -31.19
N SER A 20 11.78 15.37 -30.59
CA SER A 20 11.28 15.04 -29.28
C SER A 20 10.81 13.58 -29.28
N THR A 21 11.63 12.68 -28.73
CA THR A 21 11.16 11.33 -28.42
C THR A 21 10.45 11.37 -27.08
N THR A 22 9.13 11.50 -27.20
CA THR A 22 8.09 11.05 -26.29
C THR A 22 8.51 9.92 -25.34
N THR A 23 8.29 10.15 -24.05
CA THR A 23 8.21 9.15 -22.98
C THR A 23 7.30 7.98 -23.38
N PRO A 24 7.75 6.72 -23.28
CA PRO A 24 6.85 5.58 -23.31
C PRO A 24 6.74 4.99 -21.90
N THR A 25 5.65 5.29 -21.21
CA THR A 25 5.16 4.44 -20.10
C THR A 25 3.63 4.44 -20.11
N SER A 26 3.04 4.12 -21.26
CA SER A 26 1.67 3.61 -21.27
C SER A 26 1.72 2.14 -20.85
N SER A 27 1.12 1.83 -19.70
CA SER A 27 0.98 0.46 -19.21
C SER A 27 0.24 -0.39 -20.27
N PRO A 28 0.67 -1.63 -20.56
CA PRO A 28 0.09 -2.47 -21.61
C PRO A 28 -1.28 -3.09 -21.25
N ILE A 29 -1.95 -2.59 -20.22
CA ILE A 29 -3.19 -3.17 -19.68
C ILE A 29 -4.40 -2.49 -20.36
N ASP A 30 -5.20 -3.31 -21.04
CA ASP A 30 -6.45 -2.93 -21.68
C ASP A 30 -7.51 -2.55 -20.62
N LEU A 31 -7.90 -1.28 -20.59
CA LEU A 31 -8.90 -0.73 -19.66
C LEU A 31 -10.36 -1.05 -20.06
N THR A 32 -10.58 -1.83 -21.13
CA THR A 32 -11.93 -2.19 -21.60
C THR A 32 -12.50 -3.46 -20.98
N LEU A 33 -11.71 -4.15 -20.15
CA LEU A 33 -12.18 -5.22 -19.28
C LEU A 33 -12.70 -4.61 -17.97
N LEU A 34 -13.69 -5.24 -17.33
CA LEU A 34 -14.56 -4.72 -16.25
C LEU A 34 -13.88 -3.81 -15.21
N ASP A 35 -14.69 -2.94 -14.60
CA ASP A 35 -14.39 -1.84 -13.68
C ASP A 35 -13.54 -2.19 -12.42
N GLY A 36 -12.30 -2.66 -12.59
CA GLY A 36 -11.41 -3.08 -11.49
C GLY A 36 -11.07 -1.94 -10.53
N GLN A 37 -11.05 -0.69 -11.02
CA GLN A 37 -10.97 0.49 -10.16
C GLN A 37 -12.18 0.61 -9.24
N HIS A 38 -13.39 0.39 -9.76
CA HIS A 38 -14.58 0.39 -8.91
C HIS A 38 -14.59 -0.76 -7.93
N VAL A 39 -14.16 -1.95 -8.36
CA VAL A 39 -14.00 -3.10 -7.46
C VAL A 39 -13.11 -2.70 -6.28
N PHE A 40 -11.92 -2.16 -6.55
CA PHE A 40 -10.98 -1.69 -5.54
C PHE A 40 -11.56 -0.59 -4.62
N ARG A 41 -12.30 0.37 -5.20
CA ARG A 41 -12.76 1.57 -4.48
C ARG A 41 -14.07 1.40 -3.71
N PHE A 42 -14.98 0.55 -4.20
CA PHE A 42 -16.39 0.59 -3.80
C PHE A 42 -16.99 -0.79 -3.51
N ASP A 43 -16.37 -1.88 -3.93
CA ASP A 43 -16.93 -3.21 -3.70
C ASP A 43 -16.61 -3.71 -2.29
N THR A 44 -17.68 -3.98 -1.55
CA THR A 44 -17.65 -4.58 -0.21
C THR A 44 -17.69 -6.09 -0.25
N TYR A 45 -17.99 -6.68 -1.40
CA TYR A 45 -18.27 -8.11 -1.55
C TYR A 45 -19.36 -8.62 -0.60
N GLY A 46 -20.28 -7.76 -0.14
CA GLY A 46 -21.31 -8.10 0.83
C GLY A 46 -20.83 -8.16 2.28
N ASP A 47 -19.63 -7.64 2.58
CA ASP A 47 -19.06 -7.65 3.93
C ASP A 47 -19.87 -6.84 4.95
N GLU A 48 -20.84 -6.03 4.51
CA GLU A 48 -21.64 -5.23 5.44
C GLU A 48 -22.46 -6.14 6.37
N ALA A 49 -22.73 -7.39 5.98
CA ALA A 49 -23.35 -8.37 6.87
C ALA A 49 -22.48 -8.61 8.12
N PHE A 50 -21.17 -8.76 7.95
CA PHE A 50 -20.27 -8.91 9.08
C PHE A 50 -20.07 -7.58 9.82
N TRP A 51 -19.73 -6.51 9.10
CA TRP A 51 -19.40 -5.22 9.72
C TRP A 51 -20.60 -4.55 10.41
N THR A 52 -21.81 -4.75 9.89
CA THR A 52 -23.05 -4.24 10.48
C THR A 52 -23.58 -5.20 11.53
N ASP A 53 -23.84 -6.45 11.14
CA ASP A 53 -24.67 -7.36 11.96
C ASP A 53 -23.83 -8.07 13.03
N THR A 54 -22.54 -8.30 12.77
CA THR A 54 -21.62 -8.93 13.73
C THR A 54 -20.82 -7.89 14.52
N LEU A 55 -20.05 -7.04 13.84
CA LEU A 55 -19.19 -6.06 14.50
C LEU A 55 -19.95 -4.83 15.04
N GLN A 56 -21.17 -4.58 14.58
CA GLN A 56 -21.97 -3.43 14.99
C GLN A 56 -21.27 -2.08 14.80
N MET A 57 -20.39 -1.96 13.79
CA MET A 57 -19.61 -0.74 13.56
C MET A 57 -20.48 0.45 13.18
N HIS A 58 -21.64 0.22 12.58
CA HIS A 58 -22.62 1.27 12.30
C HIS A 58 -23.07 2.03 13.55
N HIS A 59 -23.18 1.38 14.72
CA HIS A 59 -23.48 2.05 15.99
C HIS A 59 -22.32 2.91 16.49
N VAL A 60 -21.08 2.43 16.33
CA VAL A 60 -19.87 3.19 16.68
C VAL A 60 -19.79 4.45 15.82
N VAL A 61 -19.86 4.29 14.50
CA VAL A 61 -19.68 5.37 13.53
C VAL A 61 -20.78 6.43 13.64
N GLN A 62 -21.99 6.05 14.05
CA GLN A 62 -23.10 6.98 14.30
C GLN A 62 -22.71 8.11 15.30
N GLY A 63 -21.79 7.83 16.23
CA GLY A 63 -21.32 8.75 17.26
C GLY A 63 -19.97 9.41 17.00
N VAL A 64 -19.32 9.16 15.85
CA VAL A 64 -17.96 9.64 15.57
C VAL A 64 -18.00 10.89 14.70
N SER A 65 -17.27 11.94 15.08
CA SER A 65 -17.11 13.16 14.28
C SER A 65 -16.04 12.99 13.18
N PRO A 66 -16.08 13.81 12.11
CA PRO A 66 -15.05 13.75 11.06
C PRO A 66 -13.64 13.94 11.62
N LYS A 67 -13.44 14.88 12.55
CA LYS A 67 -12.14 15.12 13.17
C LYS A 67 -11.59 13.89 13.88
N THR A 68 -12.43 13.15 14.61
CA THR A 68 -12.03 11.89 15.26
C THR A 68 -11.72 10.81 14.22
N ALA A 69 -12.53 10.68 13.17
CA ALA A 69 -12.29 9.72 12.09
C ALA A 69 -10.96 10.01 11.36
N LEU A 70 -10.70 11.27 11.01
CA LEU A 70 -9.46 11.71 10.39
C LEU A 70 -8.24 11.45 11.29
N ALA A 71 -8.39 11.62 12.61
CA ALA A 71 -7.33 11.39 13.59
C ALA A 71 -6.91 9.92 13.72
N VAL A 72 -7.78 8.97 13.33
CA VAL A 72 -7.45 7.53 13.23
C VAL A 72 -7.19 7.09 11.78
N GLY A 73 -7.00 8.05 10.88
CA GLY A 73 -6.48 7.85 9.52
C GLY A 73 -7.52 7.59 8.44
N LEU A 74 -8.82 7.73 8.71
CA LEU A 74 -9.82 7.75 7.63
C LEU A 74 -9.58 8.98 6.75
N LYS A 75 -9.90 8.85 5.46
CA LYS A 75 -9.71 9.92 4.48
C LYS A 75 -11.02 10.33 3.83
N VAL A 76 -11.09 11.58 3.38
CA VAL A 76 -12.24 12.10 2.63
C VAL A 76 -11.79 12.50 1.23
N ASP A 77 -12.44 11.93 0.22
CA ASP A 77 -12.22 12.25 -1.18
C ASP A 77 -12.96 13.54 -1.55
N VAL A 78 -12.19 14.57 -1.88
CA VAL A 78 -12.73 15.89 -2.27
C VAL A 78 -13.56 15.81 -3.55
N ALA A 79 -13.31 14.84 -4.43
CA ALA A 79 -14.03 14.68 -5.69
C ALA A 79 -15.50 14.24 -5.48
N ALA A 80 -15.82 13.64 -4.33
CA ALA A 80 -17.18 13.25 -3.96
C ALA A 80 -17.96 14.40 -3.29
N LEU A 81 -17.31 15.52 -2.96
CA LEU A 81 -17.94 16.62 -2.24
C LEU A 81 -18.56 17.65 -3.20
N PRO A 82 -19.78 18.17 -2.92
CA PRO A 82 -20.32 19.30 -3.66
C PRO A 82 -19.40 20.53 -3.59
N ALA A 83 -19.27 21.29 -4.68
CA ALA A 83 -18.39 22.46 -4.76
C ALA A 83 -18.64 23.51 -3.66
N ALA A 84 -19.90 23.67 -3.25
CA ALA A 84 -20.27 24.54 -2.13
C ALA A 84 -19.67 24.05 -0.80
N LEU A 85 -19.72 22.73 -0.52
CA LEU A 85 -19.15 22.14 0.67
C LEU A 85 -17.61 22.25 0.67
N VAL A 86 -16.97 22.05 -0.48
CA VAL A 86 -15.53 22.29 -0.64
C VAL A 86 -15.17 23.73 -0.29
N SER A 87 -15.95 24.70 -0.78
CA SER A 87 -15.72 26.12 -0.49
C SER A 87 -15.90 26.44 0.99
N GLN A 88 -16.91 25.85 1.64
CA GLN A 88 -17.15 25.99 3.09
C GLN A 88 -16.02 25.36 3.92
N LEU A 89 -15.52 24.18 3.52
CA LEU A 89 -14.37 23.53 4.16
C LEU A 89 -13.11 24.42 4.08
N LYS A 90 -12.81 24.98 2.90
CA LYS A 90 -11.70 25.94 2.73
C LYS A 90 -11.85 27.16 3.63
N ALA A 91 -13.07 27.63 3.84
CA ALA A 91 -13.38 28.78 4.68
C ALA A 91 -13.47 28.46 6.18
N GLY A 92 -13.28 27.19 6.60
CA GLY A 92 -13.43 26.77 8.00
C GLY A 92 -14.86 26.86 8.53
N GLN A 93 -15.85 26.81 7.64
CA GLN A 93 -17.27 27.01 7.96
C GLN A 93 -18.02 25.70 8.23
N VAL A 94 -17.38 24.55 8.00
CA VAL A 94 -17.96 23.23 8.28
C VAL A 94 -17.50 22.77 9.66
N ASN A 95 -18.46 22.43 10.52
CA ASN A 95 -18.15 21.87 11.83
C ASN A 95 -17.76 20.39 11.70
N LEU A 96 -16.48 20.09 11.91
CA LEU A 96 -15.92 18.73 11.86
C LEU A 96 -15.91 18.02 13.22
N ASP A 97 -16.46 18.64 14.27
CA ASP A 97 -16.57 18.07 15.62
C ASP A 97 -17.92 17.39 15.89
N THR A 98 -18.86 17.38 14.93
CA THR A 98 -20.19 16.75 15.10
C THR A 98 -20.33 15.43 14.34
N PRO A 99 -20.93 14.39 14.95
CA PRO A 99 -21.20 13.13 14.25
C PRO A 99 -22.14 13.26 13.04
N ALA A 100 -23.05 14.23 13.07
CA ALA A 100 -23.94 14.52 11.94
C ALA A 100 -23.17 14.83 10.64
N THR A 101 -22.00 15.49 10.74
CA THR A 101 -21.15 15.75 9.57
C THR A 101 -20.54 14.46 9.01
N THR A 102 -20.19 13.48 9.87
CA THR A 102 -19.75 12.15 9.40
C THR A 102 -20.85 11.45 8.62
N VAL A 103 -22.08 11.46 9.14
CA VAL A 103 -23.23 10.86 8.44
C VAL A 103 -23.47 11.54 7.09
N ALA A 104 -23.33 12.87 7.01
CA ALA A 104 -23.45 13.60 5.76
C ALA A 104 -22.35 13.22 4.74
N LEU A 105 -21.10 13.04 5.20
CA LEU A 105 -19.99 12.59 4.34
C LEU A 105 -20.19 11.15 3.85
N LEU A 106 -20.74 10.26 4.69
CA LEU A 106 -21.10 8.90 4.31
C LEU A 106 -22.23 8.87 3.27
N LYS A 107 -23.25 9.73 3.41
CA LYS A 107 -24.32 9.90 2.40
C LYS A 107 -23.79 10.34 1.04
N LEU A 108 -22.69 11.11 1.03
CA LEU A 108 -22.01 11.54 -0.20
C LEU A 108 -21.07 10.47 -0.76
N ASN A 109 -20.91 9.31 -0.10
CA ASN A 109 -19.90 8.30 -0.41
C ASN A 109 -18.47 8.91 -0.48
N ALA A 110 -18.19 9.87 0.40
CA ALA A 110 -16.96 10.65 0.36
C ALA A 110 -15.84 10.08 1.24
N VAL A 111 -16.15 9.14 2.14
CA VAL A 111 -15.14 8.50 3.00
C VAL A 111 -14.46 7.38 2.22
N VAL A 112 -13.15 7.50 2.00
CA VAL A 112 -12.39 6.56 1.17
C VAL A 112 -12.41 5.17 1.80
N GLY A 113 -12.83 4.17 1.02
CA GLY A 113 -12.82 2.76 1.41
C GLY A 113 -13.94 2.34 2.36
N VAL A 114 -14.95 3.19 2.58
CA VAL A 114 -16.12 2.89 3.43
C VAL A 114 -17.38 3.01 2.59
N GLN A 115 -18.23 1.98 2.63
CA GLN A 115 -19.58 2.02 2.06
C GLN A 115 -20.61 2.02 3.19
N ALA A 116 -21.60 2.91 3.09
CA ALA A 116 -22.64 3.01 4.10
C ALA A 116 -24.01 3.32 3.49
N THR A 117 -25.05 2.68 4.03
CA THR A 117 -26.44 3.02 3.74
C THR A 117 -26.99 3.83 4.92
N VAL A 118 -27.55 5.00 4.64
CA VAL A 118 -28.14 5.88 5.65
C VAL A 118 -29.61 6.10 5.33
N ASN A 119 -30.48 5.91 6.32
CA ASN A 119 -31.92 6.05 6.15
C ASN A 119 -32.38 7.53 6.20
N ALA A 120 -33.69 7.75 6.06
CA ALA A 120 -34.30 9.08 6.07
C ALA A 120 -34.17 9.83 7.42
N HIS A 121 -33.84 9.14 8.51
CA HIS A 121 -33.66 9.70 9.85
C HIS A 121 -32.17 9.86 10.22
N ASP A 122 -31.28 9.88 9.24
CA ASP A 122 -29.83 10.00 9.44
C ASP A 122 -29.19 8.87 10.27
N SER A 123 -29.83 7.69 10.30
CA SER A 123 -29.26 6.49 10.92
C SER A 123 -28.53 5.65 9.89
N ILE A 124 -27.30 5.24 10.21
CA ILE A 124 -26.52 4.28 9.42
C ILE A 124 -27.11 2.88 9.63
N THR A 125 -27.59 2.26 8.55
CA THR A 125 -28.25 0.94 8.59
C THR A 125 -27.41 -0.17 7.98
N ARG A 126 -26.42 0.16 7.15
CA ARG A 126 -25.41 -0.76 6.63
C ARG A 126 -24.07 -0.04 6.59
N PHE A 127 -23.02 -0.77 6.89
CA PHE A 127 -21.64 -0.30 6.91
C PHE A 127 -20.73 -1.44 6.48
N GLY A 128 -19.80 -1.18 5.56
CA GLY A 128 -18.77 -2.11 5.10
C GLY A 128 -17.54 -1.38 4.61
N VAL A 129 -16.52 -2.15 4.23
CA VAL A 129 -15.22 -1.60 3.84
C VAL A 129 -14.77 -2.13 2.48
N THR A 130 -13.75 -1.53 1.90
CA THR A 130 -13.18 -1.95 0.62
C THR A 130 -11.65 -1.97 0.68
N CYS A 131 -11.00 -2.48 -0.37
CA CYS A 131 -9.53 -2.50 -0.49
C CYS A 131 -8.92 -1.09 -0.31
N ALA A 132 -9.61 -0.05 -0.80
CA ALA A 132 -9.17 1.34 -0.73
C ALA A 132 -9.05 1.89 0.70
N LEU A 133 -9.67 1.26 1.71
CA LEU A 133 -9.54 1.72 3.10
C LEU A 133 -8.07 1.73 3.55
N CYS A 134 -7.37 0.63 3.26
CA CYS A 134 -5.96 0.43 3.62
C CYS A 134 -5.02 0.87 2.50
N HIS A 135 -5.39 0.63 1.23
CA HIS A 135 -4.52 0.82 0.07
C HIS A 135 -4.78 2.13 -0.69
N SER A 136 -5.42 3.12 -0.07
CA SER A 136 -5.53 4.46 -0.61
C SER A 136 -5.34 5.53 0.45
N THR A 137 -4.79 6.66 0.03
CA THR A 137 -4.76 7.89 0.84
C THR A 137 -5.25 9.07 0.01
N VAL A 138 -5.11 10.29 0.53
CA VAL A 138 -5.38 11.52 -0.21
C VAL A 138 -4.18 12.45 -0.19
N ASP A 139 -4.10 13.34 -1.18
CA ASP A 139 -3.02 14.32 -1.34
C ASP A 139 -3.05 15.50 -0.34
N ASN A 140 -4.06 15.55 0.54
CA ASN A 140 -4.30 16.63 1.50
C ASN A 140 -4.47 18.03 0.87
N SER A 141 -4.85 18.11 -0.41
CA SER A 141 -5.00 19.37 -1.15
C SER A 141 -6.06 20.32 -0.59
N LEU A 142 -7.00 19.83 0.24
CA LEU A 142 -8.01 20.64 0.91
C LEU A 142 -7.71 20.86 2.39
N ALA A 143 -7.40 19.78 3.12
CA ALA A 143 -7.02 19.79 4.53
C ALA A 143 -6.28 18.48 4.87
N PRO A 144 -5.58 18.38 6.03
CA PRO A 144 -5.05 17.10 6.47
C PRO A 144 -6.14 16.01 6.52
N GLY A 145 -5.94 14.94 5.75
CA GLY A 145 -6.88 13.82 5.58
C GLY A 145 -8.02 14.07 4.58
N ILE A 146 -8.04 15.22 3.88
CA ILE A 146 -9.06 15.58 2.89
C ILE A 146 -8.39 16.08 1.60
N GLY A 147 -8.62 15.39 0.48
CA GLY A 147 -7.96 15.72 -0.78
C GLY A 147 -8.37 14.80 -1.93
N HIS A 148 -7.61 14.85 -3.02
CA HIS A 148 -7.80 13.92 -4.14
C HIS A 148 -7.25 12.55 -3.78
N ARG A 149 -8.04 11.52 -4.08
CA ARG A 149 -7.70 10.12 -3.80
C ARG A 149 -6.46 9.66 -4.57
N LEU A 150 -5.59 8.95 -3.88
CA LEU A 150 -4.37 8.34 -4.39
C LEU A 150 -4.45 6.82 -4.14
N ASP A 151 -4.80 6.06 -5.18
CA ASP A 151 -4.91 4.60 -5.10
C ASP A 151 -3.54 3.92 -5.21
N GLY A 152 -3.36 2.82 -4.47
CA GLY A 152 -2.09 2.10 -4.38
C GLY A 152 -1.14 2.69 -3.34
N TRP A 153 -1.41 3.90 -2.87
CA TRP A 153 -0.66 4.55 -1.81
C TRP A 153 -1.12 4.00 -0.45
N PRO A 154 -0.22 3.45 0.37
CA PRO A 154 -0.62 2.84 1.63
C PRO A 154 -1.10 3.92 2.60
N ASN A 155 -2.24 3.69 3.25
CA ASN A 155 -2.76 4.58 4.28
C ASN A 155 -1.95 4.40 5.58
N ARG A 156 -0.83 5.11 5.68
CA ARG A 156 0.09 5.04 6.83
C ARG A 156 -0.47 5.62 8.13
N ASP A 157 -1.56 6.37 8.04
CA ASP A 157 -2.20 6.98 9.21
C ASP A 157 -3.35 6.13 9.75
N LEU A 158 -3.90 5.22 8.92
CA LEU A 158 -5.03 4.37 9.31
C LEU A 158 -4.64 3.55 10.54
N ASN A 159 -5.49 3.49 11.55
CA ASN A 159 -5.27 2.63 12.70
C ASN A 159 -6.34 1.51 12.73
N PRO A 160 -6.19 0.44 11.92
CA PRO A 160 -7.20 -0.62 11.83
C PRO A 160 -7.46 -1.27 13.17
N GLY A 161 -6.40 -1.53 13.95
CA GLY A 161 -6.49 -2.18 15.26
C GLY A 161 -7.35 -1.37 16.23
N LEU A 162 -7.09 -0.05 16.36
CA LEU A 162 -7.93 0.83 17.17
C LEU A 162 -9.37 0.91 16.65
N ILE A 163 -9.58 1.00 15.33
CA ILE A 163 -10.93 1.06 14.75
C ILE A 163 -11.72 -0.21 15.08
N LEU A 164 -11.12 -1.39 14.86
CA LEU A 164 -11.73 -2.68 15.19
C LEU A 164 -11.99 -2.81 16.69
N SER A 165 -11.09 -2.31 17.54
CA SER A 165 -11.24 -2.39 19.00
C SER A 165 -12.46 -1.60 19.52
N LEU A 166 -13.02 -0.68 18.73
CA LEU A 166 -14.26 0.02 19.08
C LEU A 166 -15.53 -0.83 18.89
N SER A 167 -15.44 -1.95 18.17
CA SER A 167 -16.58 -2.85 17.94
C SER A 167 -17.08 -3.43 19.27
N PRO A 168 -18.39 -3.33 19.58
CA PRO A 168 -18.98 -4.00 20.74
C PRO A 168 -18.77 -5.52 20.78
N ALA A 169 -18.55 -6.16 19.63
CA ALA A 169 -18.31 -7.60 19.52
C ALA A 169 -16.87 -8.01 19.88
N LEU A 170 -15.92 -7.07 19.92
CA LEU A 170 -14.49 -7.34 20.09
C LEU A 170 -13.94 -6.90 21.45
N GLN A 171 -14.79 -6.88 22.49
CA GLN A 171 -14.45 -6.31 23.81
C GLN A 171 -13.71 -7.27 24.75
N ALA A 172 -13.39 -8.50 24.33
CA ALA A 172 -12.63 -9.43 25.15
C ALA A 172 -11.22 -8.85 25.46
N PRO A 173 -10.72 -8.90 26.72
CA PRO A 173 -9.46 -8.26 27.08
C PRO A 173 -8.24 -8.70 26.25
N ALA A 174 -8.15 -9.99 25.90
CA ALA A 174 -7.08 -10.51 25.07
C ALA A 174 -7.14 -9.96 23.63
N THR A 175 -8.33 -9.89 23.05
CA THR A 175 -8.59 -9.29 21.74
C THR A 175 -8.22 -7.80 21.74
N GLN A 176 -8.65 -7.05 22.76
CA GLN A 176 -8.32 -5.64 22.92
C GLN A 176 -6.81 -5.40 23.03
N ALA A 177 -6.11 -6.23 23.81
CA ALA A 177 -4.66 -6.13 23.96
C ALA A 177 -3.92 -6.32 22.63
N VAL A 178 -4.39 -7.23 21.77
CA VAL A 178 -3.84 -7.42 20.43
C VAL A 178 -4.16 -6.22 19.54
N LEU A 179 -5.43 -5.90 19.35
CA LEU A 179 -5.87 -4.88 18.40
C LEU A 179 -5.27 -3.50 18.71
N THR A 180 -5.26 -3.10 19.98
CA THR A 180 -4.70 -1.79 20.38
C THR A 180 -3.17 -1.73 20.31
N SER A 181 -2.48 -2.86 20.14
CA SER A 181 -1.02 -2.90 19.99
C SER A 181 -0.51 -2.65 18.56
N TRP A 182 -1.37 -2.74 17.55
CA TRP A 182 -0.95 -2.66 16.15
C TRP A 182 -0.45 -1.27 15.76
N GLY A 183 -1.17 -0.24 16.22
CA GLY A 183 -0.86 1.16 15.91
C GLY A 183 -1.14 1.57 14.45
N PRO A 184 -0.91 2.85 14.12
CA PRO A 184 -1.18 3.39 12.79
C PRO A 184 -0.32 2.77 11.69
N GLY A 185 -0.91 2.66 10.50
CA GLY A 185 -0.29 2.18 9.27
C GLY A 185 0.02 0.69 9.25
N LYS A 186 -0.43 -0.08 10.26
CA LYS A 186 -0.13 -1.50 10.40
C LYS A 186 -1.37 -2.36 10.50
N TYR A 187 -1.24 -3.60 10.00
CA TYR A 187 -2.28 -4.62 10.05
C TYR A 187 -1.63 -6.00 10.18
N ASP A 188 -2.26 -6.93 10.87
CA ASP A 188 -1.82 -8.33 10.90
C ASP A 188 -2.82 -9.22 10.15
N ALA A 189 -2.48 -9.56 8.90
CA ALA A 189 -3.32 -10.38 8.05
C ALA A 189 -3.27 -11.89 8.38
N HIS A 190 -2.39 -12.35 9.28
CA HIS A 190 -2.31 -13.77 9.64
C HIS A 190 -2.96 -14.06 11.00
N TRP A 191 -3.19 -13.02 11.81
CA TRP A 191 -3.68 -13.17 13.18
C TRP A 191 -5.01 -13.94 13.28
N ASN A 192 -5.90 -13.78 12.31
CA ASN A 192 -7.20 -14.47 12.28
C ASN A 192 -7.09 -16.01 12.19
N HIS A 193 -6.01 -16.55 11.62
CA HIS A 193 -5.83 -18.01 11.50
C HIS A 193 -4.76 -18.57 12.44
N ASP A 194 -3.71 -17.82 12.78
CA ASP A 194 -2.62 -18.33 13.62
C ASP A 194 -2.64 -17.84 15.07
N ASN A 195 -3.44 -16.81 15.39
CA ASN A 195 -3.50 -16.15 16.71
C ASN A 195 -2.16 -15.58 17.20
N VAL A 196 -1.18 -15.40 16.32
CA VAL A 196 0.10 -14.75 16.62
C VAL A 196 -0.03 -13.26 16.35
N ASN A 197 0.41 -12.42 17.28
CA ASN A 197 0.38 -10.96 17.11
C ASN A 197 1.71 -10.47 16.51
N GLY A 198 1.70 -10.05 15.26
CA GLY A 198 2.85 -9.56 14.51
C GLY A 198 2.44 -8.62 13.37
N PRO A 199 1.98 -7.40 13.68
CA PRO A 199 1.45 -6.46 12.69
C PRO A 199 2.55 -5.96 11.76
N VAL A 200 2.22 -5.88 10.48
CA VAL A 200 3.11 -5.41 9.41
C VAL A 200 2.64 -4.07 8.90
N VAL A 201 3.56 -3.24 8.40
CA VAL A 201 3.20 -1.96 7.78
C VAL A 201 2.46 -2.24 6.46
N ILE A 202 1.33 -1.56 6.22
CA ILE A 202 0.50 -1.75 5.02
C ILE A 202 1.34 -1.50 3.76
N PRO A 203 1.60 -2.49 2.89
CA PRO A 203 2.52 -2.28 1.78
C PRO A 203 1.93 -1.34 0.71
N PRO A 204 2.78 -0.65 -0.07
CA PRO A 204 2.34 -0.02 -1.30
C PRO A 204 1.73 -1.07 -2.25
N ALA A 205 0.64 -0.71 -2.93
CA ALA A 205 0.01 -1.54 -3.95
C ALA A 205 0.23 -1.01 -5.38
N TYR A 206 0.98 0.10 -5.54
CA TYR A 206 1.48 0.54 -6.85
C TYR A 206 2.83 -0.09 -7.19
N GLY A 207 3.23 0.03 -8.46
CA GLY A 207 4.60 -0.29 -8.89
C GLY A 207 4.91 -1.76 -8.98
N LEU A 208 3.87 -2.60 -8.99
CA LEU A 208 4.01 -4.06 -8.99
C LEU A 208 4.00 -4.64 -10.41
N ALA A 209 3.78 -3.83 -11.45
CA ALA A 209 3.90 -4.26 -12.83
C ALA A 209 5.29 -4.87 -13.11
N GLY A 210 5.31 -6.16 -13.45
CA GLY A 210 6.56 -6.90 -13.72
C GLY A 210 7.35 -7.31 -12.47
N VAL A 211 6.81 -7.09 -11.27
CA VAL A 211 7.37 -7.61 -10.01
C VAL A 211 6.70 -8.94 -9.72
N ASN A 212 7.48 -10.01 -9.58
CA ASN A 212 6.93 -11.31 -9.16
C ASN A 212 6.86 -11.41 -7.64
N LEU A 213 6.02 -12.29 -7.10
CA LEU A 213 5.97 -12.61 -5.66
C LEU A 213 5.64 -11.37 -4.79
N GLU A 214 4.62 -10.61 -5.14
CA GLU A 214 4.44 -9.19 -4.82
C GLU A 214 4.47 -8.83 -3.33
N THR A 215 4.14 -9.77 -2.44
CA THR A 215 4.14 -9.57 -0.97
C THR A 215 5.54 -9.50 -0.35
N TYR A 216 5.64 -9.10 0.93
CA TYR A 216 6.91 -9.08 1.65
C TYR A 216 7.56 -10.45 1.78
N THR A 217 6.77 -11.53 1.88
CA THR A 217 7.27 -12.91 2.01
C THR A 217 7.38 -13.62 0.67
N GLY A 218 6.91 -13.00 -0.41
CA GLY A 218 6.81 -13.63 -1.71
C GLY A 218 5.85 -14.82 -1.76
N GLU A 219 4.92 -14.86 -0.81
CA GLU A 219 3.86 -15.85 -0.76
C GLU A 219 2.67 -15.36 -1.58
N GLY A 220 2.14 -16.23 -2.44
CA GLY A 220 0.96 -15.93 -3.26
C GLY A 220 1.19 -14.81 -4.28
N GLY A 221 0.30 -14.72 -5.26
CA GLY A 221 0.21 -13.54 -6.14
C GLY A 221 -0.88 -12.58 -5.66
N ILE A 222 -1.01 -11.45 -6.33
CA ILE A 222 -2.07 -10.46 -6.08
C ILE A 222 -3.48 -11.10 -5.98
N PRO A 223 -3.94 -11.96 -6.93
CA PRO A 223 -5.28 -12.56 -6.84
C PRO A 223 -5.49 -13.43 -5.60
N TYR A 224 -4.43 -14.12 -5.13
CA TYR A 224 -4.50 -14.93 -3.92
C TYR A 224 -4.74 -14.03 -2.70
N TRP A 225 -3.97 -12.95 -2.55
CA TRP A 225 -4.11 -12.03 -1.42
C TRP A 225 -5.41 -11.23 -1.49
N ASN A 226 -5.87 -10.86 -2.68
CA ASN A 226 -7.17 -10.22 -2.85
C ASN A 226 -8.30 -11.13 -2.40
N ALA A 227 -8.28 -12.41 -2.80
CA ALA A 227 -9.26 -13.39 -2.35
C ALA A 227 -9.17 -13.63 -0.83
N TYR A 228 -7.96 -13.82 -0.31
CA TYR A 228 -7.73 -14.03 1.12
C TYR A 228 -8.24 -12.85 1.96
N VAL A 229 -7.85 -11.63 1.63
CA VAL A 229 -8.25 -10.42 2.37
C VAL A 229 -9.74 -10.16 2.23
N ALA A 230 -10.29 -10.22 1.01
CA ALA A 230 -11.71 -9.99 0.79
C ALA A 230 -12.58 -11.00 1.57
N VAL A 231 -12.22 -12.28 1.57
CA VAL A 231 -13.05 -13.33 2.17
C VAL A 231 -12.80 -13.49 3.68
N THR A 232 -11.54 -13.50 4.13
CA THR A 232 -11.20 -13.88 5.50
C THR A 232 -10.99 -12.70 6.45
N GLN A 233 -10.67 -11.51 5.92
CA GLN A 233 -10.34 -10.33 6.73
C GLN A 233 -11.46 -9.29 6.66
N MET A 234 -11.90 -8.97 5.45
CA MET A 234 -13.05 -8.09 5.24
C MET A 234 -14.36 -8.80 5.56
N HIS A 235 -14.40 -10.14 5.46
CA HIS A 235 -15.60 -10.98 5.59
C HIS A 235 -16.62 -10.81 4.46
N GLY A 236 -16.13 -10.57 3.25
CA GLY A 236 -16.93 -10.62 2.02
C GLY A 236 -17.44 -12.02 1.72
N HIS A 237 -18.59 -12.10 1.06
CA HIS A 237 -19.20 -13.35 0.62
C HIS A 237 -18.47 -13.90 -0.62
N GLY A 238 -17.42 -14.68 -0.41
CA GLY A 238 -16.69 -15.35 -1.47
C GLY A 238 -16.15 -16.71 -1.06
N ASN A 239 -15.43 -17.36 -1.97
CA ASN A 239 -14.77 -18.63 -1.70
C ASN A 239 -13.26 -18.43 -1.57
N PHE A 240 -12.67 -18.94 -0.50
CA PHE A 240 -11.23 -19.00 -0.32
C PHE A 240 -10.84 -20.32 0.32
N VAL A 241 -9.92 -21.04 -0.32
CA VAL A 241 -9.40 -22.31 0.19
C VAL A 241 -7.89 -22.31 0.06
N ASP A 242 -7.20 -22.48 1.19
CA ASP A 242 -5.77 -22.72 1.24
C ASP A 242 -5.46 -23.88 2.19
N PRO A 243 -5.20 -25.08 1.64
CA PRO A 243 -4.87 -26.25 2.45
C PRO A 243 -3.57 -26.10 3.26
N ARG A 244 -2.70 -25.14 2.92
CA ARG A 244 -1.41 -24.93 3.60
C ARG A 244 -1.58 -24.25 4.95
N THR A 245 -2.56 -23.34 5.04
CA THR A 245 -2.94 -22.63 6.27
C THR A 245 -4.16 -23.26 6.94
N GLY A 246 -4.89 -24.13 6.24
CA GLY A 246 -6.10 -24.78 6.73
C GLY A 246 -7.37 -23.94 6.51
N ASP A 247 -7.26 -22.83 5.77
CA ASP A 247 -8.39 -21.96 5.45
C ASP A 247 -9.33 -22.64 4.45
N ALA A 248 -10.61 -22.65 4.76
CA ALA A 248 -11.67 -23.16 3.89
C ALA A 248 -12.98 -22.41 4.16
N VAL A 249 -13.17 -21.30 3.46
CA VAL A 249 -14.39 -20.47 3.51
C VAL A 249 -15.14 -20.62 2.20
N HIS A 250 -16.44 -20.93 2.31
CA HIS A 250 -17.31 -21.09 1.17
C HIS A 250 -18.62 -20.30 1.32
N TYR A 251 -18.95 -19.48 0.34
CA TYR A 251 -20.20 -18.73 0.26
C TYR A 251 -20.92 -19.02 -1.07
N ALA A 252 -22.26 -18.98 -1.01
CA ALA A 252 -23.13 -19.05 -2.17
C ALA A 252 -24.19 -17.93 -2.08
N PRO A 253 -24.22 -16.96 -3.01
CA PRO A 253 -23.32 -16.81 -4.16
C PRO A 253 -21.89 -16.35 -3.76
N ASP A 254 -20.92 -16.66 -4.63
CA ASP A 254 -19.55 -16.11 -4.54
C ASP A 254 -19.49 -14.77 -5.27
N LEU A 255 -19.21 -13.70 -4.52
CA LEU A 255 -19.13 -12.33 -5.01
C LEU A 255 -17.70 -11.86 -5.29
N VAL A 256 -16.68 -12.68 -5.00
CA VAL A 256 -15.26 -12.31 -5.04
C VAL A 256 -14.58 -12.87 -6.29
N THR A 257 -14.65 -14.19 -6.50
CA THR A 257 -13.79 -14.90 -7.45
C THR A 257 -13.83 -14.33 -8.87
N ALA A 258 -15.02 -13.99 -9.36
CA ALA A 258 -15.21 -13.49 -10.72
C ALA A 258 -14.63 -12.08 -10.97
N LYS A 259 -14.27 -11.33 -9.92
CA LYS A 259 -13.75 -9.95 -10.00
C LYS A 259 -12.23 -9.86 -9.83
N LEU A 260 -11.58 -10.97 -9.43
CA LEU A 260 -10.15 -11.02 -9.16
C LEU A 260 -9.28 -10.67 -10.39
N PRO A 261 -9.59 -11.13 -11.62
CA PRO A 261 -8.76 -10.81 -12.78
C PRO A 261 -8.69 -9.30 -13.05
N GLU A 262 -9.83 -8.61 -13.01
CA GLU A 262 -9.90 -7.18 -13.33
C GLU A 262 -9.38 -6.31 -12.19
N LEU A 263 -9.59 -6.74 -10.93
CA LEU A 263 -8.94 -6.12 -9.78
C LEU A 263 -7.42 -6.19 -9.89
N GLN A 264 -6.86 -7.37 -10.22
CA GLN A 264 -5.42 -7.53 -10.42
C GLN A 264 -4.91 -6.64 -11.56
N GLN A 265 -5.61 -6.57 -12.68
CA GLN A 265 -5.25 -5.69 -13.80
C GLN A 265 -5.20 -4.22 -13.37
N TYR A 266 -6.18 -3.78 -12.59
CA TYR A 266 -6.19 -2.41 -12.06
C TYR A 266 -4.99 -2.16 -11.13
N GLU A 267 -4.73 -3.05 -10.17
CA GLU A 267 -3.61 -2.88 -9.23
C GLU A 267 -2.25 -2.87 -9.93
N LEU A 268 -2.06 -3.72 -10.94
CA LEU A 268 -0.86 -3.70 -11.78
C LEU A 268 -0.76 -2.44 -12.66
N SER A 269 -1.85 -1.71 -12.89
CA SER A 269 -1.84 -0.44 -13.61
C SER A 269 -1.36 0.74 -12.76
N LEU A 270 -1.38 0.59 -11.42
CA LEU A 270 -0.99 1.65 -10.49
C LEU A 270 0.53 1.86 -10.55
N THR A 271 0.95 3.07 -10.90
CA THR A 271 2.36 3.42 -11.11
C THR A 271 3.00 4.05 -9.87
N THR A 272 4.31 3.88 -9.73
CA THR A 272 5.11 4.51 -8.67
C THR A 272 5.13 6.03 -8.85
N PRO A 273 4.92 6.82 -7.80
CA PRO A 273 5.06 8.26 -7.89
C PRO A 273 6.53 8.68 -8.03
N PRO A 274 6.83 9.68 -8.87
CA PRO A 274 8.18 10.22 -8.92
C PRO A 274 8.53 10.91 -7.59
N ALA A 275 9.82 10.93 -7.26
CA ALA A 275 10.32 11.78 -6.18
C ALA A 275 9.91 13.25 -6.42
N PRO A 276 9.39 13.96 -5.41
CA PRO A 276 9.04 15.37 -5.57
C PRO A 276 10.26 16.18 -5.99
N ALA A 277 10.05 17.19 -6.82
CA ALA A 277 11.12 18.12 -7.17
C ALA A 277 11.74 18.72 -5.90
N ASP A 278 13.06 18.89 -5.91
CA ASP A 278 13.83 19.48 -4.81
C ASP A 278 13.78 18.70 -3.47
N SER A 279 13.27 17.46 -3.46
CA SER A 279 13.22 16.60 -2.26
C SER A 279 14.54 15.90 -1.93
N PHE A 280 15.53 15.98 -2.84
CA PHE A 280 16.86 15.40 -2.69
C PHE A 280 17.93 16.26 -3.37
N ASP A 281 19.18 16.14 -2.92
CA ASP A 281 20.35 16.74 -3.57
C ASP A 281 20.79 15.86 -4.74
N ALA A 282 20.64 16.35 -5.97
CA ALA A 282 20.97 15.60 -7.18
C ALA A 282 22.46 15.25 -7.32
N ALA A 283 23.37 16.14 -6.88
CA ALA A 283 24.80 15.88 -6.94
C ALA A 283 25.21 14.81 -5.90
N ALA A 284 24.62 14.87 -4.71
CA ALA A 284 24.77 13.84 -3.69
C ALA A 284 24.14 12.50 -4.12
N ALA A 285 22.96 12.52 -4.75
CA ALA A 285 22.33 11.33 -5.30
C ALA A 285 23.19 10.66 -6.38
N GLY A 286 23.86 11.43 -7.24
CA GLY A 286 24.83 10.90 -8.20
C GLY A 286 26.01 10.18 -7.54
N ARG A 287 26.56 10.73 -6.44
CA ARG A 287 27.59 10.04 -5.65
C ARG A 287 27.02 8.81 -4.91
N GLY A 288 25.80 8.93 -4.40
CA GLY A 288 25.07 7.87 -3.71
C GLY A 288 24.79 6.68 -4.61
N GLN A 289 24.51 6.92 -5.90
CA GLN A 289 24.36 5.88 -6.90
C GLN A 289 25.65 5.08 -7.05
N ALA A 290 26.81 5.73 -7.09
CA ALA A 290 28.10 5.04 -7.14
C ALA A 290 28.34 4.20 -5.86
N VAL A 291 27.88 4.66 -4.70
CA VAL A 291 27.90 3.87 -3.46
C VAL A 291 26.97 2.66 -3.58
N PHE A 292 25.74 2.85 -4.06
CA PHE A 292 24.72 1.80 -4.21
C PHE A 292 25.21 0.62 -5.05
N PHE A 293 25.81 0.89 -6.20
CA PHE A 293 26.35 -0.14 -7.11
C PHE A 293 27.75 -0.63 -6.74
N GLY A 294 28.44 0.07 -5.83
CA GLY A 294 29.81 -0.22 -5.43
C GLY A 294 29.90 -0.70 -3.98
N ALA A 295 30.47 0.15 -3.13
CA ALA A 295 30.78 -0.19 -1.74
C ALA A 295 29.54 -0.60 -0.90
N GLY A 296 28.37 -0.06 -1.22
CA GLY A 296 27.11 -0.40 -0.56
C GLY A 296 26.54 -1.76 -0.96
N LYS A 297 26.95 -2.31 -2.11
CA LYS A 297 26.49 -3.60 -2.66
C LYS A 297 24.97 -3.76 -2.73
N CYS A 298 24.21 -2.66 -2.69
CA CYS A 298 22.75 -2.69 -2.60
C CYS A 298 22.13 -3.34 -3.85
N SER A 299 22.78 -3.13 -5.00
CA SER A 299 22.35 -3.67 -6.30
C SER A 299 22.48 -5.18 -6.45
N THR A 300 23.05 -5.91 -5.48
CA THR A 300 23.07 -7.39 -5.54
C THR A 300 21.69 -7.99 -5.30
N CYS A 301 20.79 -7.26 -4.64
CA CYS A 301 19.40 -7.64 -4.43
C CYS A 301 18.46 -6.62 -5.07
N HIS A 302 18.75 -5.31 -4.96
CA HIS A 302 17.93 -4.26 -5.56
C HIS A 302 18.36 -3.97 -7.00
N VAL A 303 18.07 -4.91 -7.90
CA VAL A 303 18.53 -4.90 -9.30
C VAL A 303 17.64 -4.00 -10.17
N PRO A 304 18.21 -3.06 -10.97
CA PRO A 304 17.44 -2.27 -11.95
C PRO A 304 16.77 -3.13 -13.05
N PRO A 305 15.68 -2.66 -13.68
CA PRO A 305 15.09 -1.34 -13.53
C PRO A 305 14.13 -1.20 -12.35
N GLN A 306 13.52 -2.27 -11.82
CA GLN A 306 12.56 -2.18 -10.71
C GLN A 306 13.22 -2.08 -9.32
N TYR A 307 14.54 -2.16 -9.25
CA TYR A 307 15.32 -2.19 -8.01
C TYR A 307 14.90 -3.33 -7.07
N THR A 308 14.72 -4.52 -7.66
CA THR A 308 14.36 -5.75 -6.96
C THR A 308 14.81 -6.96 -7.79
N ASP A 309 15.20 -8.04 -7.13
CA ASP A 309 15.46 -9.36 -7.70
C ASP A 309 14.25 -10.30 -7.60
N ALA A 310 13.07 -9.73 -7.32
CA ALA A 310 11.81 -10.44 -7.22
C ALA A 310 11.54 -11.34 -8.43
N GLY A 311 11.36 -12.65 -8.16
CA GLY A 311 11.20 -13.69 -9.19
C GLY A 311 12.47 -14.48 -9.51
N PHE A 312 13.64 -14.02 -9.05
CA PHE A 312 14.91 -14.76 -9.16
C PHE A 312 15.37 -15.38 -7.84
N GLY A 313 14.90 -14.86 -6.70
CA GLY A 313 15.19 -15.43 -5.39
C GLY A 313 14.39 -14.81 -4.26
N LEU A 314 14.19 -15.60 -3.19
CA LEU A 314 13.73 -15.13 -1.89
C LEU A 314 14.87 -15.31 -0.89
N HIS A 315 14.96 -14.38 0.06
CA HIS A 315 16.09 -14.23 0.97
C HIS A 315 15.72 -14.70 2.37
N ASN A 316 16.62 -15.40 3.04
CA ASN A 316 16.45 -15.74 4.44
C ASN A 316 16.44 -14.46 5.29
N PRO A 317 15.73 -14.43 6.45
CA PRO A 317 15.69 -13.27 7.33
C PRO A 317 17.08 -12.67 7.66
N SER A 318 18.07 -13.52 7.92
CA SER A 318 19.46 -13.09 8.19
C SER A 318 20.16 -12.45 6.98
N GLU A 319 19.78 -12.82 5.76
CA GLU A 319 20.32 -12.23 4.53
C GLU A 319 19.82 -10.81 4.32
N VAL A 320 18.63 -10.48 4.81
CA VAL A 320 18.06 -9.12 4.71
C VAL A 320 18.12 -8.35 6.04
N CYS A 321 18.79 -8.90 7.04
CA CYS A 321 18.92 -8.29 8.38
C CYS A 321 17.55 -7.97 9.01
N ALA A 322 16.56 -8.84 8.79
CA ALA A 322 15.22 -8.73 9.35
C ALA A 322 14.99 -9.83 10.40
N ASP A 323 14.03 -9.63 11.30
CA ASP A 323 13.54 -10.72 12.14
C ASP A 323 12.83 -11.79 11.29
N SER A 324 12.71 -13.01 11.82
CA SER A 324 12.07 -14.12 11.13
C SER A 324 10.55 -14.20 11.36
N GLY A 325 9.95 -13.28 12.13
CA GLY A 325 8.59 -13.41 12.65
C GLY A 325 7.56 -13.54 11.53
N LEU A 326 7.49 -12.57 10.61
CA LEU A 326 6.58 -12.62 9.48
C LEU A 326 6.91 -13.78 8.52
N ALA A 327 8.19 -13.94 8.18
CA ALA A 327 8.63 -14.98 7.25
C ALA A 327 8.28 -16.40 7.71
N ALA A 328 8.35 -16.68 9.02
CA ALA A 328 8.05 -17.99 9.59
C ALA A 328 6.55 -18.33 9.61
N ARG A 329 5.67 -17.32 9.46
CA ARG A 329 4.21 -17.49 9.41
C ARG A 329 3.72 -17.83 8.01
N GLY A 330 4.42 -17.35 6.98
CA GLY A 330 4.12 -17.63 5.58
C GLY A 330 4.71 -18.96 5.09
N THR A 331 4.25 -19.42 3.94
CA THR A 331 4.67 -20.72 3.37
C THR A 331 6.08 -20.73 2.77
N THR A 332 6.71 -19.56 2.57
CA THR A 332 8.04 -19.46 1.95
C THR A 332 9.19 -19.51 2.96
N GLY A 333 8.95 -19.15 4.23
CA GLY A 333 10.00 -19.00 5.25
C GLY A 333 10.98 -17.87 4.99
N LYS A 334 10.71 -16.98 4.01
CA LYS A 334 11.68 -16.04 3.44
C LYS A 334 11.06 -14.67 3.18
N TYR A 335 11.90 -13.69 2.85
CA TYR A 335 11.50 -12.36 2.42
C TYR A 335 11.84 -12.12 0.95
N ARG A 336 11.01 -11.32 0.30
CA ARG A 336 11.32 -10.72 -0.99
C ARG A 336 11.99 -9.37 -0.79
N THR A 337 12.93 -9.06 -1.67
CA THR A 337 13.48 -7.72 -1.83
C THR A 337 12.42 -6.75 -2.35
N THR A 338 11.92 -5.83 -1.53
CA THR A 338 10.93 -4.82 -1.93
C THR A 338 11.47 -3.90 -3.06
N PRO A 339 10.67 -3.50 -4.07
CA PRO A 339 11.11 -2.56 -5.09
C PRO A 339 11.37 -1.19 -4.45
N LEU A 340 12.38 -0.45 -4.93
CA LEU A 340 12.78 0.82 -4.30
C LEU A 340 12.15 2.06 -4.94
N HIS A 341 11.39 1.92 -6.01
CA HIS A 341 10.75 3.09 -6.62
C HIS A 341 9.67 3.70 -5.73
N GLY A 342 9.73 5.01 -5.59
CA GLY A 342 8.86 5.78 -4.69
C GLY A 342 9.26 5.71 -3.22
N LEU A 343 10.39 5.06 -2.86
CA LEU A 343 10.78 4.77 -1.46
C LEU A 343 10.76 5.98 -0.52
N TRP A 344 10.95 7.19 -1.06
CA TRP A 344 10.92 8.46 -0.32
C TRP A 344 9.66 8.67 0.54
N GLN A 345 8.52 8.07 0.19
CA GLN A 345 7.25 8.23 0.94
C GLN A 345 6.95 7.09 1.93
N HIS A 346 7.85 6.11 2.09
CA HIS A 346 7.53 4.84 2.75
C HIS A 346 7.93 4.75 4.23
N ALA A 347 8.19 5.86 4.91
CA ALA A 347 8.47 5.77 6.35
C ALA A 347 7.22 5.29 7.14
N PRO A 348 7.38 4.42 8.15
CA PRO A 348 8.60 3.73 8.56
C PRO A 348 8.94 2.52 7.65
N PHE A 349 10.21 2.13 7.64
CA PHE A 349 10.78 1.09 6.79
C PHE A 349 10.83 -0.29 7.47
N TYR A 350 11.14 -1.32 6.66
CA TYR A 350 10.98 -2.75 6.97
C TYR A 350 9.52 -3.19 7.08
N HIS A 351 9.28 -4.50 6.98
CA HIS A 351 7.93 -5.06 7.01
C HIS A 351 7.17 -4.73 8.32
N ASN A 352 7.87 -4.48 9.42
CA ASN A 352 7.30 -4.18 10.74
C ASN A 352 7.43 -2.70 11.15
N GLY A 353 8.04 -1.86 10.32
CA GLY A 353 8.23 -0.43 10.62
C GLY A 353 9.28 -0.17 11.71
N SER A 354 10.24 -1.08 11.90
CA SER A 354 11.28 -0.97 12.94
C SER A 354 12.30 0.15 12.70
N LEU A 355 12.42 0.63 11.45
CA LEU A 355 13.37 1.69 11.10
C LEU A 355 12.61 2.95 10.67
N ALA A 356 12.80 4.05 11.40
CA ALA A 356 12.00 5.26 11.21
C ALA A 356 12.38 6.03 9.94
N THR A 357 13.66 6.04 9.58
CA THR A 357 14.19 6.86 8.48
C THR A 357 15.06 6.06 7.51
N LEU A 358 15.27 6.59 6.29
CA LEU A 358 16.23 6.02 5.34
C LEU A 358 17.66 6.00 5.88
N ALA A 359 18.02 6.97 6.72
CA ALA A 359 19.32 6.99 7.37
C ALA A 359 19.48 5.80 8.34
N ASP A 360 18.41 5.43 9.05
CA ASP A 360 18.41 4.24 9.91
C ASP A 360 18.55 2.96 9.08
N VAL A 361 17.88 2.87 7.93
CA VAL A 361 18.03 1.74 6.98
C VAL A 361 19.46 1.59 6.50
N VAL A 362 20.07 2.68 6.04
CA VAL A 362 21.45 2.67 5.55
C VAL A 362 22.44 2.31 6.67
N THR A 363 22.26 2.88 7.87
CA THR A 363 23.10 2.60 9.04
C THR A 363 22.98 1.14 9.48
N HIS A 364 21.75 0.61 9.47
CA HIS A 364 21.45 -0.78 9.80
C HIS A 364 22.17 -1.75 8.86
N TYR A 365 22.06 -1.57 7.54
CA TYR A 365 22.76 -2.41 6.58
C TYR A 365 24.28 -2.21 6.63
N ASN A 366 24.77 -0.99 6.83
CA ASN A 366 26.21 -0.73 6.97
C ASN A 366 26.81 -1.55 8.13
N THR A 367 26.07 -1.65 9.24
CA THR A 367 26.47 -2.42 10.42
C THR A 367 26.29 -3.93 10.19
N CYS A 368 25.09 -4.37 9.83
CA CYS A 368 24.75 -5.79 9.69
C CYS A 368 25.58 -6.50 8.61
N LYS A 369 25.91 -5.80 7.52
CA LYS A 369 26.72 -6.34 6.41
C LYS A 369 28.19 -5.95 6.46
N ALA A 370 28.61 -5.24 7.51
CA ALA A 370 29.98 -4.72 7.68
C ALA A 370 30.51 -4.03 6.41
N LEU A 371 29.71 -3.13 5.83
CA LEU A 371 30.03 -2.49 4.54
C LEU A 371 31.15 -1.47 4.64
N GLY A 372 31.42 -0.93 5.83
CA GLY A 372 32.48 0.04 6.07
C GLY A 372 32.23 1.41 5.43
N LEU A 373 30.96 1.76 5.20
CA LEU A 373 30.60 3.05 4.61
C LEU A 373 30.87 4.19 5.58
N THR A 374 31.59 5.20 5.10
CA THR A 374 31.79 6.47 5.82
C THR A 374 30.47 7.23 5.99
N ALA A 375 30.43 8.18 6.92
CA ALA A 375 29.25 9.02 7.13
C ALA A 375 28.82 9.76 5.84
N GLY A 376 29.78 10.26 5.05
CA GLY A 376 29.50 10.91 3.77
C GLY A 376 28.87 9.97 2.75
N GLN A 377 29.39 8.74 2.62
CA GLN A 377 28.82 7.73 1.71
C GLN A 377 27.39 7.32 2.12
N GLN A 378 27.12 7.21 3.42
CA GLN A 378 25.78 6.91 3.91
C GLN A 378 24.80 8.05 3.60
N ALA A 379 25.22 9.30 3.82
CA ALA A 379 24.42 10.48 3.49
C ALA A 379 24.12 10.59 1.99
N ASP A 380 25.13 10.38 1.13
CA ASP A 380 24.97 10.36 -0.32
C ASP A 380 24.03 9.23 -0.76
N LEU A 381 24.17 8.02 -0.19
CA LEU A 381 23.29 6.88 -0.49
C LEU A 381 21.83 7.18 -0.13
N VAL A 382 21.57 7.86 0.99
CA VAL A 382 20.21 8.30 1.34
C VAL A 382 19.62 9.23 0.27
N GLN A 383 20.42 10.14 -0.30
CA GLN A 383 19.95 11.02 -1.39
C GLN A 383 19.62 10.24 -2.66
N PHE A 384 20.42 9.22 -3.00
CA PHE A 384 20.09 8.34 -4.12
C PHE A 384 18.79 7.58 -3.88
N LEU A 385 18.61 6.99 -2.69
CA LEU A 385 17.38 6.27 -2.35
C LEU A 385 16.13 7.15 -2.35
N ARG A 386 16.26 8.45 -2.04
CA ARG A 386 15.16 9.42 -2.16
C ARG A 386 14.82 9.77 -3.61
N SER A 387 15.77 9.63 -4.53
CA SER A 387 15.59 9.95 -5.95
C SER A 387 14.89 8.85 -6.75
N LEU A 388 14.78 7.64 -6.18
CA LEU A 388 14.08 6.49 -6.75
C LEU A 388 12.58 6.56 -6.49
#